data_AF-A0A0F9AD33-F1
#
_entry.id   AF-A0A0F9AD33-F1
#
_cell.length_a   1.000
_cell.length_b   1.000
_cell.length_c   1.000
_cell.angle_alpha   90.00
_cell.angle_beta   90.00
_cell.angle_gamma   90.00
#
_symmetry.space_group_name_H-M   'P 1'
#
loop_
_entity.id
_entity.type
_entity.pdbx_description
1 polymer ?
#
loop_
_entity_poly.entity_id
_entity_poly.type
_entity_poly.pdbx_seq_one_letter_code
_entity_poly.pdbx_strand_id
1 'polypeptide(L)'
;MTASVRINDVVIDRWQSYNIENDMLTPADGFSLTLAPASKAVFDLVPPDAEVEVRIDDTPILSGFIDERVVNVVKSGPTINISGRDRAGRMVDESADLQTFPRLDILELADRLARPTFPLGATLSNADNRDLVRGRRSGKAAAGAEPIFSKSSEAPKKVEPGETRWDVLQQFLEPAELLAWAQANGEKLVIGLPKYNQGTQFRFFLAKSGSLRISETNVEDATITDSVANRYSKITVNGSSRGSARNYGTRVTKHTATILEGPQFDGTGKSFQTRKQLIIADDDVKNERDA
;
A
#
# COMPACT_ATOMS: atom_id res chain seq x y z
N MET A 1 19.00 -17.21 8.03
CA MET A 1 17.71 -16.71 7.54
C MET A 1 17.29 -17.64 6.43
N THR A 2 16.21 -18.39 6.66
CA THR A 2 15.66 -19.35 5.71
C THR A 2 14.30 -18.87 5.27
N ALA A 3 14.14 -18.64 3.97
CA ALA A 3 12.83 -18.39 3.39
C ALA A 3 12.12 -19.72 3.14
N SER A 4 10.84 -19.79 3.48
CA SER A 4 10.01 -20.96 3.21
C SER A 4 8.63 -20.52 2.74
N VAL A 5 8.00 -21.32 1.90
CA VAL A 5 6.60 -21.14 1.50
C VAL A 5 5.81 -22.32 2.02
N ARG A 6 4.73 -22.01 2.73
CA ARG A 6 3.72 -23.00 3.11
C ARG A 6 2.58 -22.95 2.10
N ILE A 7 2.22 -24.12 1.59
CA ILE A 7 1.10 -24.32 0.67
C ILE A 7 0.32 -25.53 1.19
N ASN A 8 -0.95 -25.32 1.55
CA ASN A 8 -1.70 -26.27 2.36
C ASN A 8 -0.92 -26.61 3.65
N ASP A 9 -0.62 -27.88 3.89
CA ASP A 9 0.19 -28.36 5.03
C ASP A 9 1.63 -28.73 4.64
N VAL A 10 2.07 -28.37 3.44
CA VAL A 10 3.42 -28.67 2.94
C VAL A 10 4.28 -27.41 3.00
N VAL A 11 5.49 -27.55 3.53
CA VAL A 11 6.49 -26.48 3.57
C VAL A 11 7.59 -26.77 2.54
N ILE A 12 7.91 -25.77 1.72
CA ILE A 12 9.07 -25.76 0.82
C ILE A 12 10.04 -24.71 1.34
N ASP A 13 11.27 -25.11 1.67
CA ASP A 13 12.29 -24.28 2.36
C ASP A 13 13.65 -24.22 1.64
N ARG A 14 13.78 -24.90 0.49
CA ARG A 14 15.04 -25.01 -0.28
C ARG A 14 15.06 -24.16 -1.54
N TRP A 15 14.61 -22.91 -1.45
CA TRP A 15 14.58 -21.97 -2.58
C TRP A 15 15.99 -21.59 -3.03
N GLN A 16 16.21 -21.55 -4.35
CA GLN A 16 17.47 -21.08 -4.94
C GLN A 16 17.57 -19.55 -4.89
N SER A 17 16.45 -18.86 -5.11
CA SER A 17 16.34 -17.41 -5.03
C SER A 17 14.92 -17.01 -4.67
N TYR A 18 14.76 -15.84 -4.04
CA TYR A 18 13.47 -15.23 -3.77
C TYR A 18 13.57 -13.70 -3.83
N ASN A 19 12.47 -13.06 -4.18
CA ASN A 19 12.23 -11.62 -4.10
C ASN A 19 10.87 -11.40 -3.45
N ILE A 20 10.80 -10.50 -2.48
CA ILE A 20 9.56 -10.18 -1.76
C ILE A 20 9.53 -8.68 -1.57
N GLU A 21 8.48 -8.04 -2.06
CA GLU A 21 8.31 -6.60 -2.11
C GLU A 21 7.08 -6.22 -1.31
N ASN A 22 7.29 -5.45 -0.24
CA ASN A 22 6.20 -4.83 0.50
C ASN A 22 6.26 -3.32 0.31
N ASP A 23 5.18 -2.72 -0.17
CA ASP A 23 5.09 -1.30 -0.46
C ASP A 23 3.75 -0.73 0.04
N MET A 24 3.83 0.24 0.94
CA MET A 24 2.67 0.92 1.53
C MET A 24 1.78 1.65 0.51
N LEU A 25 2.28 1.94 -0.69
CA LEU A 25 1.54 2.65 -1.75
C LEU A 25 1.05 1.71 -2.85
N THR A 26 1.66 0.53 -2.96
CA THR A 26 1.22 -0.48 -3.92
C THR A 26 0.10 -1.30 -3.26
N PRO A 27 -1.07 -1.44 -3.91
CA PRO A 27 -2.22 -2.11 -3.29
C PRO A 27 -1.98 -3.54 -2.79
N ALA A 28 -1.16 -4.30 -3.53
CA ALA A 28 -0.95 -5.71 -3.31
C ALA A 28 0.54 -6.01 -3.37
N ASP A 29 1.09 -6.48 -2.25
CA ASP A 29 2.51 -6.79 -2.11
C ASP A 29 2.89 -8.03 -2.93
N GLY A 30 4.09 -8.05 -3.49
CA GLY A 30 4.52 -9.03 -4.49
C GLY A 30 5.53 -10.04 -3.97
N PHE A 31 5.51 -11.26 -4.50
CA PHE A 31 6.56 -12.26 -4.28
C PHE A 31 6.96 -12.99 -5.57
N SER A 32 8.21 -13.45 -5.63
CA SER A 32 8.70 -14.40 -6.62
C SER A 32 9.75 -15.32 -6.00
N LEU A 33 9.62 -16.63 -6.21
CA LEU A 33 10.57 -17.62 -5.70
C LEU A 33 10.93 -18.64 -6.78
N THR A 34 12.20 -19.01 -6.84
CA THR A 34 12.73 -19.99 -7.79
C THR A 34 13.27 -21.19 -7.05
N LEU A 35 12.85 -22.39 -7.46
CA LEU A 35 13.34 -23.66 -6.97
C LEU A 35 14.04 -24.44 -8.09
N ALA A 36 15.22 -24.97 -7.78
CA ALA A 36 15.96 -25.90 -8.63
C ALA A 36 16.67 -26.96 -7.76
N PRO A 37 16.62 -28.26 -8.13
CA PRO A 37 15.80 -28.83 -9.20
C PRO A 37 14.31 -28.89 -8.81
N ALA A 38 13.43 -28.63 -9.77
CA ALA A 38 12.00 -28.82 -9.60
C ALA A 38 11.61 -30.31 -9.69
N SER A 39 10.62 -30.73 -8.92
CA SER A 39 10.06 -32.09 -9.01
C SER A 39 8.61 -32.05 -9.45
N LYS A 40 8.08 -33.17 -9.96
CA LYS A 40 6.65 -33.29 -10.27
C LYS A 40 5.78 -33.01 -9.02
N ALA A 41 6.21 -33.44 -7.84
CA ALA A 41 5.48 -33.19 -6.60
C ALA A 41 5.36 -31.70 -6.28
N VAL A 42 6.44 -30.92 -6.49
CA VAL A 42 6.38 -29.46 -6.32
C VAL A 42 5.48 -28.83 -7.39
N PHE A 43 5.61 -29.27 -8.65
CA PHE A 43 4.73 -28.80 -9.72
C PHE A 43 3.25 -29.03 -9.39
N ASP A 44 2.86 -30.22 -8.91
CA ASP A 44 1.45 -30.47 -8.57
C ASP A 44 0.99 -29.62 -7.37
N LEU A 45 1.90 -29.25 -6.46
CA LEU A 45 1.60 -28.47 -5.25
C LEU A 45 1.39 -26.97 -5.50
N VAL A 46 2.00 -26.40 -6.55
CA VAL A 46 2.02 -24.95 -6.79
C VAL A 46 1.20 -24.51 -8.02
N PRO A 47 -0.06 -24.93 -8.22
CA PRO A 47 -0.86 -24.40 -9.33
C PRO A 47 -1.11 -22.90 -9.13
N PRO A 48 -1.33 -22.13 -10.22
CA PRO A 48 -1.94 -20.81 -10.10
C PRO A 48 -3.21 -20.88 -9.25
N ASP A 49 -3.50 -19.80 -8.54
CA ASP A 49 -4.59 -19.68 -7.56
C ASP A 49 -4.36 -20.48 -6.24
N ALA A 50 -3.27 -21.25 -6.10
CA ALA A 50 -2.96 -21.88 -4.82
C ALA A 50 -2.68 -20.82 -3.74
N GLU A 51 -3.29 -20.99 -2.57
CA GLU A 51 -3.05 -20.15 -1.41
C GLU A 51 -1.67 -20.44 -0.81
N VAL A 52 -0.93 -19.38 -0.49
CA VAL A 52 0.42 -19.46 0.03
C VAL A 52 0.63 -18.56 1.24
N GLU A 53 1.48 -19.01 2.14
CA GLU A 53 2.05 -18.21 3.21
C GLU A 53 3.57 -18.24 3.08
N VAL A 54 4.16 -17.08 2.78
CA VAL A 54 5.60 -16.88 2.69
C VAL A 54 6.13 -16.52 4.08
N ARG A 55 7.15 -17.23 4.52
CA ARG A 55 7.74 -17.10 5.86
C ARG A 55 9.25 -16.91 5.78
N ILE A 56 9.79 -16.13 6.72
CA ILE A 56 11.23 -16.03 6.97
C ILE A 56 11.49 -16.45 8.42
N ASP A 57 12.34 -17.46 8.62
CA ASP A 57 12.67 -17.99 9.96
C ASP A 57 11.39 -18.27 10.79
N ASP A 58 10.43 -18.97 10.18
CA ASP A 58 9.10 -19.28 10.74
C ASP A 58 8.23 -18.05 11.08
N THR A 59 8.56 -16.86 10.59
CA THR A 59 7.73 -15.66 10.75
C THR A 59 6.96 -15.41 9.45
N PRO A 60 5.61 -15.38 9.46
CA PRO A 60 4.85 -15.02 8.25
C PRO A 60 5.17 -13.58 7.87
N ILE A 61 5.46 -13.36 6.59
CA ILE A 61 5.78 -12.04 6.05
C ILE A 61 4.83 -11.60 4.93
N LEU A 62 4.19 -12.55 4.26
CA LEU A 62 3.21 -12.31 3.21
C LEU A 62 2.31 -13.54 3.08
N SER A 63 1.00 -13.33 2.92
CA SER A 63 0.05 -14.41 2.64
C SER A 63 -0.88 -14.00 1.51
N GLY A 64 -1.12 -14.91 0.56
CA GLY A 64 -1.77 -14.57 -0.70
C GLY A 64 -1.92 -15.76 -1.62
N PHE A 65 -1.80 -15.52 -2.92
CA PHE A 65 -2.06 -16.51 -3.96
C PHE A 65 -0.95 -16.52 -5.01
N ILE A 66 -0.68 -17.68 -5.59
CA ILE A 66 0.18 -17.80 -6.78
C ILE A 66 -0.58 -17.23 -7.98
N ASP A 67 -0.06 -16.18 -8.61
CA ASP A 67 -0.59 -15.65 -9.87
C ASP A 67 -0.05 -16.46 -11.05
N GLU A 68 1.27 -16.73 -11.06
CA GLU A 68 1.96 -17.37 -12.17
C GLU A 68 2.92 -18.47 -11.71
N ARG A 69 3.00 -19.52 -12.53
CA ARG A 69 4.02 -20.57 -12.42
C ARG A 69 4.71 -20.76 -13.77
N VAL A 70 6.02 -20.62 -13.78
CA VAL A 70 6.87 -20.86 -14.95
C VAL A 70 7.79 -22.05 -14.68
N VAL A 71 7.74 -23.05 -15.56
CA VAL A 71 8.66 -24.20 -15.54
C VAL A 71 9.63 -24.09 -16.70
N ASN A 72 10.92 -24.16 -16.42
CA ASN A 72 11.96 -24.23 -17.44
C ASN A 72 12.69 -25.56 -17.31
N VAL A 73 12.86 -26.28 -18.43
CA VAL A 73 13.58 -27.55 -18.45
C VAL A 73 14.79 -27.40 -19.36
N VAL A 74 15.97 -27.44 -18.74
CA VAL A 74 17.27 -27.43 -19.44
C VAL A 74 18.05 -28.71 -19.15
N LYS A 75 19.19 -28.89 -19.82
CA LYS A 75 20.06 -30.06 -19.65
C LYS A 75 20.49 -30.29 -18.19
N SER A 76 20.66 -29.24 -17.39
CA SER A 76 21.05 -29.32 -15.97
C SER A 76 19.90 -29.72 -15.04
N GLY A 77 18.68 -29.85 -15.55
CA GLY A 77 17.48 -30.20 -14.80
C GLY A 77 16.38 -29.15 -14.89
N PRO A 78 15.18 -29.47 -14.39
CA PRO A 78 14.05 -28.55 -14.38
C PRO A 78 14.20 -27.49 -13.27
N THR A 79 13.73 -26.28 -13.54
CA THR A 79 13.54 -25.20 -12.57
C THR A 79 12.08 -24.77 -12.58
N ILE A 80 11.61 -24.27 -11.44
CA ILE A 80 10.25 -23.73 -11.31
C ILE A 80 10.33 -22.38 -10.62
N ASN A 81 9.75 -21.36 -11.25
CA ASN A 81 9.51 -20.06 -10.65
C ASN A 81 8.02 -19.93 -10.35
N ILE A 82 7.69 -19.49 -9.15
CA ILE A 82 6.34 -19.08 -8.77
C ILE A 82 6.37 -17.60 -8.42
N SER A 83 5.35 -16.88 -8.83
CA SER A 83 5.14 -15.47 -8.46
C SER A 83 3.68 -15.24 -8.14
N GLY A 84 3.43 -14.20 -7.36
CA GLY A 84 2.08 -13.85 -6.94
C GLY A 84 2.04 -12.61 -6.08
N ARG A 85 0.86 -12.35 -5.55
CA ARG A 85 0.57 -11.21 -4.69
C ARG A 85 -0.01 -11.66 -3.36
N ASP A 86 0.03 -10.77 -2.38
CA ASP A 86 -0.75 -10.90 -1.16
C ASP A 86 -2.27 -11.00 -1.46
N ARG A 87 -3.07 -11.20 -0.41
CA ARG A 87 -4.52 -11.30 -0.56
C ARG A 87 -5.16 -10.04 -1.16
N ALA A 88 -4.59 -8.84 -0.99
CA ALA A 88 -5.14 -7.61 -1.57
C ALA A 88 -5.12 -7.64 -3.11
N GLY A 89 -4.29 -8.48 -3.75
CA GLY A 89 -4.34 -8.74 -5.19
C GLY A 89 -5.74 -9.09 -5.70
N ARG A 90 -6.54 -9.83 -4.91
CA ARG A 90 -7.96 -10.11 -5.24
C ARG A 90 -8.85 -8.90 -5.19
N MET A 91 -8.58 -7.94 -4.31
CA MET A 91 -9.37 -6.71 -4.24
C MET A 91 -9.06 -5.78 -5.40
N VAL A 92 -7.82 -5.82 -5.90
CA VAL A 92 -7.39 -5.10 -7.10
C VAL A 92 -8.01 -5.69 -8.37
N ASP A 93 -8.17 -7.01 -8.43
CA ASP A 93 -8.64 -7.66 -9.67
C ASP A 93 -10.16 -7.83 -9.72
N GLU A 94 -10.81 -8.10 -8.58
CA GLU A 94 -12.23 -8.43 -8.54
C GLU A 94 -13.12 -7.19 -8.45
N SER A 95 -14.16 -7.17 -9.29
CA SER A 95 -15.20 -6.15 -9.27
C SER A 95 -15.86 -6.01 -7.90
N ALA A 96 -16.20 -4.79 -7.53
CA ALA A 96 -17.12 -4.52 -6.44
C ALA A 96 -18.56 -4.80 -6.86
N ASP A 97 -19.38 -5.28 -5.92
CA ASP A 97 -20.81 -5.45 -6.14
C ASP A 97 -21.47 -4.12 -6.54
N LEU A 98 -22.30 -4.16 -7.59
CA LEU A 98 -23.06 -3.01 -8.05
C LEU A 98 -24.14 -2.62 -7.04
N GLN A 99 -23.77 -1.72 -6.12
CA GLN A 99 -24.65 -1.24 -5.08
C GLN A 99 -24.39 0.23 -4.74
N THR A 100 -25.31 0.81 -3.99
CA THR A 100 -25.09 2.09 -3.34
C THR A 100 -24.76 1.84 -1.89
N PHE A 101 -23.57 2.25 -1.46
CA PHE A 101 -23.23 2.29 -0.06
C PHE A 101 -24.01 3.45 0.60
N PRO A 102 -24.75 3.19 1.69
CA PRO A 102 -25.27 4.25 2.51
C PRO A 102 -24.09 5.00 3.17
N ARG A 103 -24.39 6.00 3.99
CA ARG A 103 -23.36 6.58 4.85
C ARG A 103 -22.86 5.49 5.80
N LEU A 104 -21.62 5.06 5.63
CA LEU A 104 -20.93 4.07 6.47
C LEU A 104 -19.74 4.72 7.15
N ASP A 105 -19.38 4.19 8.32
CA ASP A 105 -18.04 4.43 8.87
C ASP A 105 -16.98 3.76 7.97
N ILE A 106 -15.75 4.29 7.99
CA ILE A 106 -14.66 3.78 7.17
C ILE A 106 -14.36 2.32 7.49
N LEU A 107 -14.40 1.93 8.77
CA LEU A 107 -14.15 0.55 9.14
C LEU A 107 -15.26 -0.37 8.63
N GLU A 108 -16.53 0.05 8.72
CA GLU A 108 -17.66 -0.74 8.23
C GLU A 108 -17.58 -0.97 6.71
N LEU A 109 -17.23 0.08 5.96
CA LEU A 109 -17.02 -0.03 4.52
C LEU A 109 -15.84 -0.95 4.19
N ALA A 110 -14.69 -0.73 4.82
CA ALA A 110 -13.48 -1.53 4.59
C ALA A 110 -13.73 -3.00 4.94
N ASP A 111 -14.41 -3.28 6.05
CA ASP A 111 -14.79 -4.63 6.45
C ASP A 111 -15.66 -5.31 5.40
N ARG A 112 -16.67 -4.58 4.89
CA ARG A 112 -17.57 -5.10 3.87
C ARG A 112 -16.87 -5.42 2.55
N LEU A 113 -15.92 -4.60 2.12
CA LEU A 113 -15.14 -4.81 0.90
C LEU A 113 -14.06 -5.90 1.07
N ALA A 114 -13.47 -6.00 2.27
CA ALA A 114 -12.37 -6.91 2.56
C ALA A 114 -12.81 -8.34 2.87
N ARG A 115 -13.98 -8.55 3.49
CA ARG A 115 -14.46 -9.89 3.94
C ARG A 115 -14.39 -11.03 2.92
N PRO A 116 -14.67 -10.83 1.62
CA PRO A 116 -14.54 -11.92 0.65
C PRO A 116 -13.09 -12.41 0.49
N THR A 117 -12.11 -11.59 0.86
CA THR A 117 -10.67 -11.83 0.66
C THR A 117 -9.92 -12.07 1.97
N PHE A 118 -10.32 -11.38 3.04
CA PHE A 118 -9.69 -11.41 4.36
C PHE A 118 -10.65 -12.06 5.36
N PRO A 119 -10.32 -13.24 5.92
CA PRO A 119 -11.23 -14.02 6.78
C PRO A 119 -11.76 -13.27 7.99
N LEU A 120 -10.97 -12.35 8.55
CA LEU A 120 -11.32 -11.54 9.71
C LEU A 120 -11.66 -10.09 9.34
N GLY A 121 -11.82 -9.80 8.04
CA GLY A 121 -12.27 -8.50 7.55
C GLY A 121 -11.21 -7.41 7.66
N ALA A 122 -11.62 -6.22 8.12
CA ALA A 122 -10.74 -5.05 8.22
C ALA A 122 -10.48 -4.64 9.69
N THR A 123 -9.36 -3.92 9.93
CA THR A 123 -8.99 -3.41 11.26
C THR A 123 -8.37 -2.03 11.18
N LEU A 124 -8.59 -1.22 12.21
CA LEU A 124 -7.93 0.09 12.40
C LEU A 124 -6.62 0.00 13.20
N SER A 125 -6.14 -1.22 13.50
CA SER A 125 -4.95 -1.45 14.32
C SER A 125 -3.95 -2.37 13.63
N ASN A 126 -2.71 -1.88 13.50
CA ASN A 126 -1.56 -2.66 13.00
C ASN A 126 -0.81 -3.40 14.13
N ALA A 127 -1.37 -3.46 15.34
CA ALA A 127 -0.67 -4.02 16.50
C ALA A 127 -0.36 -5.51 16.33
N ASP A 128 -1.37 -6.30 15.94
CA ASP A 128 -1.24 -7.74 15.72
C ASP A 128 -0.16 -8.03 14.65
N ASN A 129 -0.21 -7.33 13.52
CA ASN A 129 0.77 -7.47 12.44
C ASN A 129 2.20 -7.17 12.90
N ARG A 130 2.36 -6.11 13.70
CA ARG A 130 3.66 -5.71 14.25
C ARG A 130 4.21 -6.74 15.23
N ASP A 131 3.35 -7.35 16.05
CA ASP A 131 3.76 -8.43 16.96
C ASP A 131 4.04 -9.74 16.21
N LEU A 132 3.38 -9.99 15.07
CA LEU A 132 3.68 -11.13 14.19
C LEU A 132 5.07 -11.01 13.55
N VAL A 133 5.35 -9.88 12.89
CA VAL A 133 6.56 -9.71 12.06
C VAL A 133 7.82 -9.43 12.90
N ARG A 134 7.68 -8.89 14.11
CA ARG A 134 8.81 -8.68 15.01
C ARG A 134 9.28 -10.02 15.57
N GLY A 135 10.36 -10.55 14.99
CA GLY A 135 10.98 -11.80 15.45
C GLY A 135 11.26 -11.79 16.96
N ARG A 136 11.17 -12.96 17.60
CA ARG A 136 11.29 -13.16 19.06
C ARG A 136 12.56 -12.59 19.72
N ARG A 137 13.58 -12.21 18.94
CA ARG A 137 14.91 -11.78 19.40
C ARG A 137 15.16 -10.27 19.32
N SER A 138 14.29 -9.47 18.69
CA SER A 138 14.48 -8.02 18.62
C SER A 138 13.79 -7.33 19.80
N GLY A 139 14.47 -6.35 20.40
CA GLY A 139 13.89 -5.53 21.46
C GLY A 139 12.65 -4.78 20.94
N LYS A 140 11.55 -4.81 21.69
CA LYS A 140 10.32 -4.10 21.31
C LYS A 140 10.55 -2.61 21.51
N ALA A 141 10.66 -1.85 20.42
CA ALA A 141 10.52 -0.39 20.50
C ALA A 141 9.16 -0.06 21.12
N ALA A 142 9.14 0.93 22.02
CA ALA A 142 7.92 1.38 22.67
C ALA A 142 6.84 1.65 21.62
N ALA A 143 5.70 0.98 21.76
CA ALA A 143 4.55 1.22 20.91
C ALA A 143 3.92 2.55 21.31
N GLY A 144 3.82 3.50 20.39
CA GLY A 144 2.95 4.67 20.57
C GLY A 144 1.46 4.27 20.62
N ALA A 145 0.56 5.20 20.86
CA ALA A 145 -0.87 4.98 20.62
C ALA A 145 -1.13 4.80 19.10
N GLU A 146 -2.10 3.96 18.72
CA GLU A 146 -2.56 3.94 17.33
C GLU A 146 -3.26 5.28 17.01
N PRO A 147 -3.15 5.78 15.76
CA PRO A 147 -3.85 6.99 15.36
C PRO A 147 -5.37 6.85 15.58
N ILE A 148 -6.02 7.89 16.11
CA ILE A 148 -7.48 7.91 16.26
C ILE A 148 -8.08 8.41 14.95
N PHE A 149 -9.03 7.64 14.41
CA PHE A 149 -9.77 7.99 13.19
C PHE A 149 -11.16 8.47 13.58
N SER A 150 -11.58 9.65 13.12
CA SER A 150 -12.92 10.19 13.41
C SER A 150 -13.67 10.67 12.16
N LYS A 151 -13.27 10.24 10.96
CA LYS A 151 -13.92 10.64 9.71
C LYS A 151 -14.94 9.58 9.31
N SER A 152 -16.22 9.91 9.39
CA SER A 152 -17.28 9.16 8.69
C SER A 152 -17.31 9.56 7.21
N SER A 153 -17.70 8.65 6.31
CA SER A 153 -17.98 9.00 4.92
C SER A 153 -19.00 10.16 4.84
N GLU A 154 -18.71 11.21 4.06
CA GLU A 154 -19.56 12.41 4.01
C GLU A 154 -20.83 12.20 3.15
N ALA A 155 -20.80 11.29 2.17
CA ALA A 155 -21.90 11.06 1.23
C ALA A 155 -22.02 9.57 0.81
N PRO A 156 -23.24 9.07 0.53
CA PRO A 156 -23.44 7.75 -0.03
C PRO A 156 -22.74 7.64 -1.40
N LYS A 157 -22.07 6.52 -1.65
CA LYS A 157 -21.36 6.26 -2.92
C LYS A 157 -22.08 5.15 -3.68
N LYS A 158 -22.38 5.44 -4.95
CA LYS A 158 -22.79 4.41 -5.90
C LYS A 158 -21.54 3.80 -6.54
N VAL A 159 -21.43 2.48 -6.50
CA VAL A 159 -20.41 1.73 -7.24
C VAL A 159 -20.73 1.82 -8.73
N GLU A 160 -19.74 2.26 -9.52
CA GLU A 160 -19.85 2.31 -10.96
C GLU A 160 -19.46 0.96 -11.60
N PRO A 161 -20.05 0.61 -12.76
CA PRO A 161 -19.69 -0.62 -13.45
C PRO A 161 -18.20 -0.72 -13.78
N GLY A 162 -17.58 -1.82 -13.34
CA GLY A 162 -16.17 -2.11 -13.57
C GLY A 162 -15.23 -1.59 -12.47
N GLU A 163 -15.73 -0.87 -11.45
CA GLU A 163 -14.91 -0.55 -10.28
C GLU A 163 -14.56 -1.83 -9.52
N THR A 164 -13.29 -1.98 -9.19
CA THR A 164 -12.79 -3.08 -8.34
C THR A 164 -13.09 -2.77 -6.87
N ARG A 165 -13.00 -3.79 -6.01
CA ARG A 165 -13.16 -3.56 -4.55
C ARG A 165 -12.10 -2.59 -4.02
N TRP A 166 -10.90 -2.61 -4.58
CA TRP A 166 -9.84 -1.67 -4.22
C TRP A 166 -10.14 -0.24 -4.70
N ASP A 167 -10.64 -0.07 -5.93
CA ASP A 167 -11.02 1.25 -6.45
C ASP A 167 -12.09 1.91 -5.59
N VAL A 168 -13.12 1.14 -5.20
CA VAL A 168 -14.16 1.62 -4.30
C VAL A 168 -13.56 1.99 -2.95
N LEU A 169 -12.67 1.16 -2.38
CA LEU A 169 -12.02 1.44 -1.10
C LEU A 169 -11.21 2.75 -1.14
N GLN A 170 -10.37 2.94 -2.16
CA GLN A 170 -9.51 4.12 -2.31
C GLN A 170 -10.29 5.43 -2.32
N GLN A 171 -11.46 5.46 -2.95
CA GLN A 171 -12.31 6.65 -3.01
C GLN A 171 -12.81 7.14 -1.64
N PHE A 172 -12.77 6.29 -0.61
CA PHE A 172 -13.10 6.67 0.77
C PHE A 172 -11.86 6.87 1.63
N LEU A 173 -10.77 6.15 1.35
CA LEU A 173 -9.52 6.27 2.09
C LEU A 173 -8.78 7.57 1.74
N GLU A 174 -8.72 7.97 0.47
CA GLU A 174 -7.99 9.17 0.04
C GLU A 174 -8.52 10.46 0.70
N PRO A 175 -9.85 10.76 0.71
CA PRO A 175 -10.35 11.95 1.41
C PRO A 175 -10.20 11.85 2.94
N ALA A 176 -10.15 10.63 3.46
CA ALA A 176 -9.91 10.36 4.86
C ALA A 176 -8.42 10.45 5.25
N GLU A 177 -7.52 10.57 4.26
CA GLU A 177 -6.06 10.52 4.42
C GLU A 177 -5.61 9.21 5.06
N LEU A 178 -6.19 8.09 4.64
CA LEU A 178 -5.87 6.76 5.16
C LEU A 178 -5.21 5.90 4.08
N LEU A 179 -4.40 4.95 4.56
CA LEU A 179 -3.82 3.89 3.74
C LEU A 179 -4.46 2.55 4.11
N ALA A 180 -4.37 1.59 3.19
CA ALA A 180 -4.72 0.20 3.41
C ALA A 180 -3.56 -0.71 3.03
N TRP A 181 -3.32 -1.77 3.81
CA TRP A 181 -2.32 -2.79 3.51
C TRP A 181 -2.72 -4.13 4.12
N ALA A 182 -2.27 -5.23 3.51
CA ALA A 182 -2.54 -6.56 4.04
C ALA A 182 -1.72 -6.85 5.31
N GLN A 183 -2.31 -7.60 6.24
CA GLN A 183 -1.55 -8.20 7.33
C GLN A 183 -0.67 -9.34 6.79
N ALA A 184 0.52 -9.54 7.36
CA ALA A 184 1.50 -10.53 6.89
C ALA A 184 0.96 -12.00 6.88
N ASN A 185 0.06 -12.34 7.80
CA ASN A 185 -0.62 -13.63 7.85
C ASN A 185 -1.91 -13.71 6.99
N GLY A 186 -2.27 -12.61 6.32
CA GLY A 186 -3.43 -12.55 5.43
C GLY A 186 -4.80 -12.56 6.12
N GLU A 187 -4.88 -12.47 7.45
CA GLU A 187 -6.16 -12.61 8.15
C GLU A 187 -7.05 -11.35 8.04
N LYS A 188 -6.43 -10.17 8.06
CA LYS A 188 -7.10 -8.86 8.05
C LYS A 188 -6.49 -7.92 7.01
N LEU A 189 -7.31 -7.00 6.51
CA LEU A 189 -6.86 -5.77 5.87
C LEU A 189 -6.69 -4.69 6.94
N VAL A 190 -5.51 -4.08 7.02
CA VAL A 190 -5.24 -2.99 7.96
C VAL A 190 -5.54 -1.67 7.28
N ILE A 191 -6.32 -0.82 7.94
CA ILE A 191 -6.59 0.56 7.53
C ILE A 191 -5.92 1.48 8.56
N GLY A 192 -5.14 2.46 8.10
CA GLY A 192 -4.57 3.44 9.02
C GLY A 192 -3.51 4.35 8.42
N LEU A 193 -2.66 4.88 9.30
CA LEU A 193 -1.63 5.85 8.98
C LEU A 193 -0.25 5.38 9.45
N PRO A 194 0.84 5.84 8.81
CA PRO A 194 2.19 5.64 9.33
C PRO A 194 2.35 6.22 10.74
N LYS A 195 3.02 5.48 11.60
CA LYS A 195 3.17 5.80 13.02
C LYS A 195 4.49 6.54 13.30
N TYR A 196 4.51 7.84 13.07
CA TYR A 196 5.72 8.67 13.20
C TYR A 196 6.21 8.86 14.64
N ASN A 197 5.36 8.64 15.65
CA ASN A 197 5.73 8.75 17.07
C ASN A 197 6.30 7.46 17.68
N GLN A 198 6.44 6.39 16.89
CA GLN A 198 7.00 5.14 17.35
C GLN A 198 8.50 5.27 17.58
N GLY A 199 9.02 4.70 18.67
CA GLY A 199 10.46 4.65 18.91
C GLY A 199 11.21 3.98 17.75
N THR A 200 12.43 4.46 17.47
CA THR A 200 13.32 3.87 16.46
C THR A 200 13.55 2.40 16.78
N GLN A 201 13.29 1.53 15.79
CA GLN A 201 13.49 0.08 15.95
C GLN A 201 14.90 -0.35 15.61
N PHE A 202 15.44 0.18 14.51
CA PHE A 202 16.75 -0.18 13.98
C PHE A 202 17.49 1.08 13.58
N ARG A 203 18.82 1.02 13.68
CA ARG A 203 19.72 2.06 13.19
C ARG A 203 20.54 1.50 12.04
N PHE A 204 20.39 2.11 10.87
CA PHE A 204 21.31 1.91 9.75
C PHE A 204 22.46 2.91 9.87
N PHE A 205 23.69 2.42 9.79
CA PHE A 205 24.91 3.20 9.94
C PHE A 205 25.91 2.80 8.87
N LEU A 206 26.37 3.80 8.12
CA LEU A 206 27.45 3.67 7.16
C LEU A 206 28.59 4.58 7.60
N ALA A 207 29.69 3.99 8.07
CA ALA A 207 30.85 4.78 8.46
C ALA A 207 31.66 5.22 7.23
N LYS A 208 32.24 6.41 7.29
CA LYS A 208 33.24 6.86 6.30
C LYS A 208 34.47 5.96 6.38
N SER A 209 35.11 5.70 5.23
CA SER A 209 36.39 5.00 5.17
C SER A 209 37.44 5.64 6.11
N GLY A 210 38.17 4.81 6.86
CA GLY A 210 39.14 5.23 7.88
C GLY A 210 38.54 5.64 9.24
N SER A 211 37.22 5.55 9.43
CA SER A 211 36.58 5.82 10.72
C SER A 211 36.92 4.76 11.77
N LEU A 212 37.13 5.18 13.01
CA LEU A 212 37.26 4.27 14.18
C LEU A 212 36.01 3.39 14.39
N ARG A 213 34.87 3.79 13.82
CA ARG A 213 33.58 3.08 13.92
C ARG A 213 33.27 2.25 12.66
N ILE A 214 34.26 1.94 11.82
CA ILE A 214 34.04 1.19 10.57
C ILE A 214 33.39 -0.17 10.83
N SER A 215 33.73 -0.83 11.95
CA SER A 215 33.16 -2.10 12.39
C SER A 215 31.70 -2.04 12.83
N GLU A 216 31.15 -0.84 13.05
CA GLU A 216 29.73 -0.65 13.37
C GLU A 216 28.87 -0.49 12.10
N THR A 217 29.48 -0.46 10.91
CA THR A 217 28.75 -0.35 9.64
C THR A 217 27.86 -1.58 9.43
N ASN A 218 26.60 -1.35 9.10
CA ASN A 218 25.62 -2.39 8.78
C ASN A 218 24.83 -2.11 7.49
N VAL A 219 25.29 -1.13 6.72
CA VAL A 219 24.77 -0.79 5.40
C VAL A 219 25.76 -1.29 4.36
N GLU A 220 25.31 -2.18 3.48
CA GLU A 220 26.13 -2.73 2.40
C GLU A 220 26.18 -1.79 1.19
N ASP A 221 25.02 -1.24 0.80
CA ASP A 221 24.87 -0.29 -0.29
C ASP A 221 23.85 0.80 0.09
N ALA A 222 24.09 2.03 -0.37
CA ALA A 222 23.16 3.14 -0.19
C ALA A 222 23.14 4.02 -1.44
N THR A 223 21.97 4.16 -2.03
CA THR A 223 21.73 5.02 -3.20
C THR A 223 20.87 6.21 -2.79
N ILE A 224 21.29 7.43 -3.14
CA ILE A 224 20.51 8.66 -2.95
C ILE A 224 20.11 9.17 -4.34
N THR A 225 18.81 9.39 -4.55
CA THR A 225 18.27 9.92 -5.80
C THR A 225 17.51 11.21 -5.53
N ASP A 226 18.06 12.33 -5.99
CA ASP A 226 17.39 13.63 -5.98
C ASP A 226 16.70 13.87 -7.32
N SER A 227 15.37 13.94 -7.32
CA SER A 227 14.57 14.17 -8.53
C SER A 227 13.68 15.41 -8.41
N VAL A 228 13.61 16.16 -9.50
CA VAL A 228 12.65 17.26 -9.72
C VAL A 228 11.48 16.85 -10.63
N ALA A 229 11.40 15.59 -11.03
CA ALA A 229 10.22 15.06 -11.71
C ALA A 229 8.96 15.26 -10.85
N ASN A 230 7.82 15.53 -11.49
CA ASN A 230 6.55 15.83 -10.83
C ASN A 230 6.61 16.97 -9.79
N ARG A 231 7.55 17.92 -9.95
CA ARG A 231 7.53 19.21 -9.27
C ARG A 231 6.97 20.27 -10.20
N TYR A 232 5.99 21.03 -9.72
CA TYR A 232 5.27 22.01 -10.52
C TYR A 232 5.51 23.43 -9.98
N SER A 233 5.71 24.40 -10.88
CA SER A 233 5.82 25.81 -10.51
C SER A 233 4.45 26.43 -10.19
N LYS A 234 3.38 25.81 -10.68
CA LYS A 234 1.99 26.19 -10.45
C LYS A 234 1.11 24.93 -10.46
N ILE A 235 0.21 24.83 -9.50
CA ILE A 235 -0.88 23.85 -9.49
C ILE A 235 -2.19 24.63 -9.48
N THR A 236 -3.09 24.33 -10.40
CA THR A 236 -4.42 24.93 -10.47
C THR A 236 -5.46 23.82 -10.43
N VAL A 237 -6.33 23.87 -9.42
CA VAL A 237 -7.44 22.94 -9.24
C VAL A 237 -8.74 23.69 -9.55
N ASN A 238 -9.56 23.12 -10.42
CA ASN A 238 -10.86 23.68 -10.79
C ASN A 238 -11.96 22.72 -10.35
N GLY A 239 -12.86 23.20 -9.49
CA GLY A 239 -14.09 22.53 -9.09
C GLY A 239 -15.30 23.17 -9.76
N SER A 240 -16.20 22.34 -10.28
CA SER A 240 -17.52 22.75 -10.77
C SER A 240 -18.60 22.14 -9.90
N SER A 241 -19.52 22.98 -9.42
CA SER A 241 -20.67 22.51 -8.64
C SER A 241 -21.77 22.00 -9.57
N ARG A 242 -22.65 21.14 -9.04
CA ARG A 242 -23.84 20.69 -9.77
C ARG A 242 -24.73 21.89 -10.13
N GLY A 243 -25.03 22.06 -11.41
CA GLY A 243 -25.99 23.07 -11.87
C GLY A 243 -27.41 22.78 -11.36
N SER A 244 -28.14 23.82 -11.00
CA SER A 244 -29.57 23.74 -10.68
C SER A 244 -30.40 24.22 -11.88
N ALA A 245 -31.71 23.93 -11.88
CA ALA A 245 -32.64 24.45 -12.89
C ALA A 245 -32.63 25.99 -12.99
N ARG A 246 -32.25 26.69 -11.91
CA ARG A 246 -32.16 28.15 -11.89
C ARG A 246 -30.92 28.70 -12.60
N ASN A 247 -29.88 27.88 -12.78
CA ASN A 247 -28.55 28.31 -13.23
C ASN A 247 -28.18 27.61 -14.56
N TYR A 248 -29.17 27.05 -15.26
CA TYR A 248 -29.00 26.34 -16.53
C TYR A 248 -28.36 27.25 -17.59
N GLY A 249 -27.26 26.81 -18.20
CA GLY A 249 -26.53 27.58 -19.21
C GLY A 249 -25.49 28.57 -18.67
N THR A 250 -25.42 28.80 -17.34
CA THR A 250 -24.32 29.56 -16.74
C THR A 250 -23.14 28.63 -16.44
N ARG A 251 -21.90 29.02 -16.77
CA ARG A 251 -20.69 28.27 -16.39
C ARG A 251 -20.56 28.27 -14.87
N VAL A 252 -20.90 27.17 -14.20
CA VAL A 252 -20.84 27.02 -12.73
C VAL A 252 -19.46 26.56 -12.23
N THR A 253 -18.38 27.09 -12.81
CA THR A 253 -17.04 26.94 -12.21
C THR A 253 -16.98 27.90 -11.03
N LYS A 254 -17.33 27.41 -9.83
CA LYS A 254 -17.45 28.22 -8.61
C LYS A 254 -16.17 28.24 -7.77
N HIS A 255 -15.24 27.29 -7.98
CA HIS A 255 -14.09 27.10 -7.09
C HIS A 255 -12.81 26.86 -7.91
N THR A 256 -11.94 27.86 -7.98
CA THR A 256 -10.58 27.71 -8.53
C THR A 256 -9.58 28.01 -7.42
N ALA A 257 -8.74 27.04 -7.09
CA ALA A 257 -7.63 27.23 -6.18
C ALA A 257 -6.32 27.20 -6.99
N THR A 258 -5.43 28.16 -6.73
CA THR A 258 -4.11 28.22 -7.38
C THR A 258 -3.02 28.37 -6.34
N ILE A 259 -2.01 27.52 -6.41
CA ILE A 259 -0.80 27.61 -5.57
C ILE A 259 0.39 27.88 -6.49
N LEU A 260 1.19 28.89 -6.12
CA LEU A 260 2.33 29.41 -6.90
C LEU A 260 3.64 29.29 -6.10
N GLU A 261 4.77 29.31 -6.82
CA GLU A 261 6.10 29.44 -6.23
C GLU A 261 6.74 30.79 -6.52
N GLY A 262 7.34 31.40 -5.49
CA GLY A 262 8.22 32.55 -5.59
C GLY A 262 7.53 33.89 -5.33
N PRO A 263 8.30 34.99 -5.19
CA PRO A 263 7.76 36.33 -4.97
C PRO A 263 7.04 36.92 -6.19
N GLN A 264 6.99 36.18 -7.32
CA GLN A 264 6.38 36.60 -8.57
C GLN A 264 5.15 35.73 -8.86
N PHE A 265 4.03 36.39 -9.19
CA PHE A 265 2.70 35.81 -9.34
C PHE A 265 2.48 35.04 -10.67
N ASP A 266 3.51 34.82 -11.48
CA ASP A 266 3.36 34.27 -12.83
C ASP A 266 3.66 32.76 -12.95
N GLY A 267 4.15 32.12 -11.89
CA GLY A 267 4.50 30.69 -11.91
C GLY A 267 5.73 30.37 -12.75
N THR A 268 6.61 31.33 -13.01
CA THR A 268 7.90 31.10 -13.68
C THR A 268 8.99 30.81 -12.64
N GLY A 269 9.45 29.55 -12.63
CA GLY A 269 10.40 29.04 -11.64
C GLY A 269 11.84 29.49 -11.92
N LYS A 270 12.56 29.91 -10.87
CA LYS A 270 14.04 30.00 -10.92
C LYS A 270 14.74 28.75 -10.40
N SER A 271 14.10 27.91 -9.59
CA SER A 271 14.66 26.64 -9.09
C SER A 271 13.57 25.67 -8.61
N PHE A 272 13.64 24.41 -9.03
CA PHE A 272 12.76 23.33 -8.56
C PHE A 272 13.31 22.60 -7.32
N GLN A 273 14.33 23.15 -6.65
CA GLN A 273 15.08 22.45 -5.61
C GLN A 273 14.35 22.38 -4.25
N THR A 274 13.43 23.30 -3.96
CA THR A 274 12.69 23.34 -2.68
C THR A 274 11.51 22.35 -2.66
N ARG A 275 11.35 21.58 -1.58
CA ARG A 275 10.20 20.66 -1.38
C ARG A 275 8.93 21.49 -1.16
N LYS A 276 7.88 21.22 -1.93
CA LYS A 276 6.58 21.90 -1.84
C LYS A 276 5.62 21.04 -1.02
N GLN A 277 4.84 21.63 -0.13
CA GLN A 277 3.64 21.02 0.43
C GLN A 277 2.45 21.76 -0.18
N LEU A 278 1.53 21.00 -0.79
CA LEU A 278 0.23 21.54 -1.19
C LEU A 278 -0.54 21.80 0.12
N ILE A 279 -0.61 23.06 0.54
CA ILE A 279 -1.53 23.46 1.60
C ILE A 279 -2.81 23.87 0.88
N ILE A 280 -3.79 22.97 0.85
CA ILE A 280 -5.15 23.35 0.46
C ILE A 280 -5.68 24.21 1.61
N ALA A 281 -5.57 25.54 1.46
CA ALA A 281 -6.34 26.44 2.29
C ALA A 281 -7.78 26.36 1.78
N ASP A 282 -8.68 25.87 2.63
CA ASP A 282 -10.13 25.83 2.43
C ASP A 282 -10.76 27.24 2.47
N ASP A 283 -10.03 28.24 1.96
CA ASP A 283 -10.33 29.66 2.18
C ASP A 283 -11.01 30.31 0.96
N ASP A 284 -11.01 29.65 -0.21
CA ASP A 284 -11.68 30.13 -1.44
C ASP A 284 -12.94 29.33 -1.83
N VAL A 285 -13.35 28.35 -1.02
CA VAL A 285 -14.65 27.70 -1.18
C VAL A 285 -15.69 28.57 -0.46
N LYS A 286 -16.18 29.62 -1.13
CA LYS A 286 -17.34 30.37 -0.62
C LYS A 286 -18.50 29.40 -0.42
N ASN A 287 -18.93 29.26 0.83
CA ASN A 287 -20.17 28.57 1.16
C ASN A 287 -21.32 29.24 0.40
N GLU A 288 -22.29 28.43 -0.04
CA GLU A 288 -23.43 28.90 -0.85
C GLU A 288 -24.33 29.94 -0.14
N ARG A 289 -24.05 30.23 1.14
CA ARG A 289 -24.69 31.29 1.93
C ARG A 289 -24.03 32.67 1.83
N ASP A 290 -22.79 32.74 1.33
CA ASP A 290 -21.99 33.97 1.26
C ASP A 290 -21.74 34.47 -0.19
N ALA A 291 -22.52 33.97 -1.16
CA ALA A 291 -22.46 34.36 -2.59
C ALA A 291 -23.79 34.94 -3.09
#